data_AF-G8TE37-F1
#
_entry.id   AF-G8TE37-F1
#
_cell.length_a   1.000
_cell.length_b   1.000
_cell.length_c   1.000
_cell.angle_alpha   90.00
_cell.angle_beta   90.00
_cell.angle_gamma   90.00
#
_symmetry.space_group_name_H-M   'P 1'
#
loop_
_entity.id
_entity.type
_entity.pdbx_description
1 polymer ?
#
loop_
_entity_poly.entity_id
_entity_poly.type
_entity_poly.pdbx_seq_one_letter_code
_entity_poly.pdbx_strand_id
1 'polypeptide(L)'
;MPQSLIKMRHCLIKMPNCLQYVTLLTTSGGNFYLLVRLLSISVKIIKRHLEILSQDLQQYGVISQTKHRTGMILYIRHMAAKQDILKLSFKEDISLGIEFIPINDHYARTQSNLRRPHRASFYLIFWFKNGTPIHTVDFHLIHLQPDSFIFVRKDAVQFFDQQNTFETSTLLFTDTFFCETEQDHRFLQSSPLFNDFTANQGPIPIMGTNRLRDIWLWMQQEEHHLADTFHAPMLRKYLYSFLLEAEREQLKQGKGTRMKGPNFEYFINFKELLEQYFRTEKGIAFYADQLFISAKVLTHITHIMMGKTPKQLLDERVLLEAKRLLVHTENPIKTISHYIGFDETTNFNKFFKKHSGQTPAAFRDGFSH
;
A
#
# COMPACT_ATOMS: atom_id res chain seq x y z
N MET A 1 16.59 -6.00 -8.04
CA MET A 1 16.25 -7.35 -7.50
C MET A 1 16.77 -7.44 -6.08
N PRO A 2 16.01 -8.00 -5.12
CA PRO A 2 16.50 -8.29 -3.77
C PRO A 2 17.84 -9.05 -3.80
N GLN A 3 18.83 -8.64 -3.00
CA GLN A 3 20.16 -9.30 -2.96
C GLN A 3 20.05 -10.78 -2.57
N SER A 4 19.05 -11.13 -1.77
CA SER A 4 18.69 -12.50 -1.43
C SER A 4 18.28 -13.34 -2.64
N LEU A 5 17.56 -12.78 -3.63
CA LEU A 5 17.21 -13.47 -4.86
C LEU A 5 18.41 -13.60 -5.82
N ILE A 6 19.34 -12.64 -5.77
CA ILE A 6 20.63 -12.72 -6.48
C ILE A 6 21.52 -13.81 -5.85
N LYS A 7 21.60 -13.88 -4.52
CA LYS A 7 22.27 -14.96 -3.79
C LYS A 7 21.63 -16.32 -4.07
N MET A 8 20.31 -16.41 -4.05
CA MET A 8 19.56 -17.63 -4.38
C MET A 8 19.81 -18.06 -5.83
N ARG A 9 19.77 -17.13 -6.79
CA ARG A 9 20.13 -17.37 -8.19
C ARG A 9 21.57 -17.89 -8.32
N HIS A 10 22.54 -17.26 -7.66
CA HIS A 10 23.94 -17.71 -7.66
C HIS A 10 24.11 -19.11 -7.04
N CYS A 11 23.37 -19.42 -5.98
CA CYS A 11 23.45 -20.73 -5.34
C CYS A 11 22.81 -21.84 -6.20
N LEU A 12 21.67 -21.54 -6.84
CA LEU A 12 21.00 -22.47 -7.77
C LEU A 12 21.83 -22.73 -9.03
N ILE A 13 22.52 -21.71 -9.55
CA ILE A 13 23.46 -21.86 -10.69
C ILE A 13 24.64 -22.77 -10.33
N LYS A 14 25.06 -22.81 -9.06
CA LYS A 14 26.17 -23.65 -8.56
C LYS A 14 25.77 -25.10 -8.25
N MET A 15 24.48 -25.46 -8.39
CA MET A 15 24.04 -26.85 -8.17
C MET A 15 24.58 -27.79 -9.26
N PRO A 16 25.05 -29.00 -8.90
CA PRO A 16 25.41 -30.00 -9.89
C PRO A 16 24.22 -30.26 -10.83
N ASN A 17 24.44 -30.17 -12.15
CA ASN A 17 23.45 -30.40 -13.21
C ASN A 17 22.34 -29.34 -13.37
N CYS A 18 22.49 -28.12 -12.83
CA CYS A 18 21.64 -26.98 -13.20
C CYS A 18 22.03 -26.44 -14.58
N LEU A 19 21.09 -26.42 -15.53
CA LEU A 19 21.33 -26.09 -16.94
C LEU A 19 21.26 -24.56 -17.14
N GLN A 20 22.12 -23.83 -16.42
CA GLN A 20 22.47 -22.39 -16.54
C GLN A 20 21.35 -21.32 -16.60
N TYR A 21 20.07 -21.66 -16.77
CA TYR A 21 18.98 -20.71 -16.90
C TYR A 21 18.13 -20.66 -15.64
N VAL A 22 18.47 -19.68 -14.80
CA VAL A 22 17.62 -19.18 -13.72
C VAL A 22 17.10 -17.82 -14.13
N THR A 23 15.83 -17.77 -14.56
CA THR A 23 15.15 -16.52 -14.92
C THR A 23 14.23 -16.11 -13.78
N LEU A 24 14.45 -14.93 -13.24
CA LEU A 24 13.52 -14.34 -12.28
C LEU A 24 12.35 -13.75 -13.06
N LEU A 25 11.13 -14.22 -12.77
CA LEU A 25 9.91 -13.60 -13.26
C LEU A 25 9.30 -12.83 -12.09
N THR A 26 8.89 -11.59 -12.32
CA THR A 26 8.14 -10.76 -11.37
C THR A 26 6.67 -10.75 -11.78
N THR A 27 5.73 -10.89 -10.84
CA THR A 27 4.32 -10.58 -11.14
C THR A 27 3.76 -9.58 -10.13
N SER A 28 2.57 -9.06 -10.44
CA SER A 28 1.76 -8.26 -9.53
C SER A 28 1.50 -9.01 -8.21
N GLY A 29 1.54 -8.28 -7.09
CA GLY A 29 1.30 -8.81 -5.74
C GLY A 29 2.54 -9.20 -4.93
N GLY A 30 3.74 -8.80 -5.35
CA GLY A 30 4.97 -8.96 -4.57
C GLY A 30 5.53 -10.39 -4.48
N ASN A 31 5.01 -11.30 -5.29
CA ASN A 31 5.58 -12.63 -5.44
C ASN A 31 6.72 -12.60 -6.47
N PHE A 32 7.82 -13.26 -6.14
CA PHE A 32 8.92 -13.52 -7.06
C PHE A 32 8.81 -14.95 -7.56
N TYR A 33 9.19 -15.20 -8.81
CA TYR A 33 9.15 -16.52 -9.40
C TYR A 33 10.52 -16.84 -9.96
N LEU A 34 10.98 -18.07 -9.76
CA LEU A 34 12.24 -18.53 -10.33
C LEU A 34 11.98 -19.66 -11.31
N LEU A 35 12.17 -19.37 -12.60
CA LEU A 35 12.22 -20.43 -13.60
C LEU A 35 13.59 -21.09 -13.55
N VAL A 36 13.67 -22.39 -13.24
CA VAL A 36 14.95 -23.12 -13.12
C VAL A 36 14.97 -24.33 -14.06
N ARG A 37 15.81 -24.30 -15.10
CA ARG A 37 15.92 -25.43 -16.04
C ARG A 37 16.94 -26.47 -15.55
N LEU A 38 16.51 -27.72 -15.34
CA LEU A 38 17.32 -28.81 -14.79
C LEU A 38 17.48 -29.96 -15.79
N LEU A 39 18.69 -30.56 -15.88
CA LEU A 39 19.03 -31.63 -16.84
C LEU A 39 18.41 -32.98 -16.51
N SER A 40 18.49 -33.40 -15.24
CA SER A 40 17.86 -34.64 -14.73
C SER A 40 18.22 -34.81 -13.26
N ILE A 41 17.38 -34.31 -12.35
CA ILE A 41 17.53 -34.59 -10.92
C ILE A 41 16.14 -34.87 -10.33
N SER A 42 16.07 -35.86 -9.45
CA SER A 42 14.89 -36.17 -8.64
C SER A 42 14.42 -34.95 -7.86
N VAL A 43 13.14 -34.61 -7.97
CA VAL A 43 12.46 -33.53 -7.25
C VAL A 43 12.79 -33.53 -5.75
N LYS A 44 13.00 -34.71 -5.15
CA LYS A 44 13.36 -34.86 -3.73
C LYS A 44 14.73 -34.23 -3.38
N ILE A 45 15.71 -34.27 -4.27
CA ILE A 45 17.06 -33.75 -4.02
C ILE A 45 17.08 -32.22 -4.09
N ILE A 46 16.31 -31.65 -5.02
CA ILE A 46 16.14 -30.20 -5.16
C ILE A 46 15.38 -29.65 -3.95
N LYS A 47 14.33 -30.35 -3.51
CA LYS A 47 13.59 -29.99 -2.30
C LYS A 47 14.50 -29.98 -1.07
N ARG A 48 15.33 -31.01 -0.89
CA ARG A 48 16.31 -31.08 0.21
C ARG A 48 17.35 -29.95 0.16
N HIS A 49 17.85 -29.60 -1.01
CA HIS A 49 18.78 -28.46 -1.13
C HIS A 49 18.11 -27.10 -0.98
N LEU A 50 16.85 -26.94 -1.41
CA LEU A 50 16.05 -25.75 -1.18
C LEU A 50 15.67 -25.61 0.30
N GLU A 51 15.44 -26.73 0.99
CA GLU A 51 15.24 -26.77 2.44
C GLU A 51 16.53 -26.35 3.18
N ILE A 52 17.70 -26.82 2.75
CA ILE A 52 19.01 -26.37 3.29
C ILE A 52 19.23 -24.87 2.99
N LEU A 53 18.94 -24.41 1.78
CA LEU A 53 18.98 -22.99 1.40
C LEU A 53 17.96 -22.15 2.18
N SER A 54 16.80 -22.70 2.55
CA SER A 54 15.77 -22.04 3.35
C SER A 54 16.19 -21.89 4.82
N GLN A 55 17.07 -22.76 5.33
CA GLN A 55 17.67 -22.59 6.65
C GLN A 55 18.60 -21.36 6.71
N ASP A 56 19.36 -21.09 5.64
CA ASP A 56 20.20 -19.88 5.49
C ASP A 56 19.41 -18.63 5.01
N LEU A 57 18.23 -18.84 4.41
CA LEU A 57 17.37 -17.81 3.85
C LEU A 57 15.94 -17.94 4.43
N GLN A 58 15.81 -17.83 5.76
CA GLN A 58 14.57 -17.94 6.59
C GLN A 58 13.34 -17.13 6.12
N GLN A 59 13.45 -16.44 4.99
CA GLN A 59 12.50 -15.54 4.39
C GLN A 59 12.02 -16.03 3.00
N TYR A 60 12.23 -17.29 2.60
CA TYR A 60 11.69 -17.80 1.34
C TYR A 60 11.19 -19.26 1.40
N GLY A 61 10.04 -19.55 0.77
CA GLY A 61 9.47 -20.90 0.70
C GLY A 61 8.98 -21.28 -0.70
N VAL A 62 9.10 -22.57 -1.06
CA VAL A 62 8.62 -23.09 -2.35
C VAL A 62 7.10 -23.28 -2.29
N ILE A 63 6.35 -22.50 -3.08
CA ILE A 63 4.88 -22.45 -3.12
C ILE A 63 4.29 -23.59 -3.97
N SER A 64 4.89 -23.87 -5.12
CA SER A 64 4.42 -24.90 -6.05
C SER A 64 5.49 -25.29 -7.06
N GLN A 65 5.22 -26.33 -7.84
CA GLN A 65 6.12 -26.83 -8.89
C GLN A 65 5.32 -27.33 -10.10
N THR A 66 5.76 -26.98 -11.30
CA THR A 66 5.11 -27.42 -12.54
C THR A 66 6.16 -28.02 -13.48
N LYS A 67 5.92 -29.25 -13.95
CA LYS A 67 6.80 -29.93 -14.91
C LYS A 67 6.47 -29.46 -16.32
N HIS A 68 7.46 -28.93 -17.03
CA HIS A 68 7.32 -28.47 -18.41
C HIS A 68 8.12 -29.37 -19.36
N ARG A 69 7.78 -29.38 -20.67
CA ARG A 69 8.48 -30.19 -21.70
C ARG A 69 10.01 -29.98 -21.72
N THR A 70 10.49 -28.84 -21.25
CA THR A 70 11.90 -28.43 -21.32
C THR A 70 12.58 -28.26 -19.96
N GLY A 71 11.88 -28.44 -18.83
CA GLY A 71 12.42 -28.18 -17.49
C GLY A 71 11.35 -28.14 -16.39
N MET A 72 11.71 -27.65 -15.20
CA MET A 72 10.82 -27.57 -14.03
C MET A 72 10.65 -26.12 -13.58
N ILE A 73 9.43 -25.66 -13.35
CA ILE A 73 9.18 -24.29 -12.85
C ILE A 73 9.02 -24.37 -11.33
N LEU A 74 9.81 -23.61 -10.58
CA LEU A 74 9.71 -23.50 -9.12
C LEU A 74 9.13 -22.15 -8.72
N TYR A 75 8.06 -22.18 -7.95
CA TYR A 75 7.39 -20.97 -7.48
C TYR A 75 7.90 -20.72 -6.06
N ILE A 76 8.59 -19.60 -5.79
CA ILE A 76 9.27 -19.35 -4.51
C ILE A 76 8.82 -18.01 -3.93
N ARG A 77 8.14 -18.03 -2.79
CA ARG A 77 7.66 -16.81 -2.11
C ARG A 77 8.71 -16.22 -1.20
N HIS A 78 8.70 -14.90 -1.03
CA HIS A 78 9.27 -14.26 0.16
C HIS A 78 8.30 -14.41 1.33
N MET A 79 8.78 -14.98 2.43
CA MET A 79 8.10 -15.25 3.70
C MET A 79 8.55 -14.17 4.69
N ALA A 80 7.76 -13.12 4.88
CA ALA A 80 7.96 -12.20 5.99
C ALA A 80 7.25 -12.77 7.22
N ALA A 81 7.92 -12.77 8.38
CA ALA A 81 7.32 -13.19 9.64
C ALA A 81 5.99 -12.45 9.88
N LYS A 82 4.95 -13.19 10.26
CA LYS A 82 3.63 -12.65 10.61
C LYS A 82 3.75 -11.64 11.74
N GLN A 83 3.22 -10.46 11.52
CA GLN A 83 3.17 -9.40 12.52
C GLN A 83 1.80 -8.75 12.47
N ASP A 84 1.24 -8.48 13.65
CA ASP A 84 -0.01 -7.73 13.77
C ASP A 84 0.09 -6.35 13.11
N ILE A 85 -0.99 -5.88 12.50
CA ILE A 85 -1.06 -4.49 12.03
C ILE A 85 -1.00 -3.58 13.24
N LEU A 86 0.13 -2.90 13.41
CA LEU A 86 0.22 -1.85 14.41
C LEU A 86 -0.72 -0.70 14.01
N LYS A 87 -1.68 -0.36 14.88
CA LYS A 87 -2.53 0.81 14.69
C LYS A 87 -1.83 2.02 15.28
N LEU A 88 -1.51 2.99 14.44
CA LEU A 88 -0.92 4.26 14.82
C LEU A 88 -2.03 5.32 14.86
N SER A 89 -2.34 5.78 16.06
CA SER A 89 -3.17 6.97 16.29
C SER A 89 -2.30 8.21 16.36
N PHE A 90 -2.85 9.35 15.95
CA PHE A 90 -2.17 10.62 16.12
C PHE A 90 -2.00 10.91 17.63
N LYS A 91 -0.87 11.48 18.02
CA LYS A 91 -0.58 11.82 19.41
C LYS A 91 -1.58 12.84 19.94
N GLU A 92 -2.33 12.49 20.98
CA GLU A 92 -3.31 13.40 21.60
C GLU A 92 -2.63 14.60 22.29
N ASP A 93 -1.37 14.45 22.69
CA ASP A 93 -0.54 15.50 23.29
C ASP A 93 0.01 16.51 22.28
N ILE A 94 -0.07 16.21 20.97
CA ILE A 94 0.29 17.16 19.90
C ILE A 94 -0.97 17.91 19.49
N SER A 95 -1.11 19.13 20.03
CA SER A 95 -2.33 19.93 19.99
C SER A 95 -2.81 20.33 18.60
N LEU A 96 -1.91 20.42 17.62
CA LEU A 96 -2.26 20.97 16.31
C LEU A 96 -2.73 19.92 15.30
N GLY A 97 -2.49 18.62 15.51
CA GLY A 97 -2.84 17.61 14.51
C GLY A 97 -1.92 17.59 13.28
N ILE A 98 -0.72 18.17 13.40
CA ILE A 98 0.41 18.13 12.44
C ILE A 98 1.71 17.88 13.22
N GLU A 99 2.63 17.06 12.70
CA GLU A 99 3.91 16.75 13.35
C GLU A 99 5.00 16.55 12.27
N PHE A 100 6.16 17.18 12.48
CA PHE A 100 7.36 16.90 11.70
C PHE A 100 8.27 15.92 12.45
N ILE A 101 8.62 14.84 11.77
CA ILE A 101 9.59 13.87 12.23
C ILE A 101 10.89 14.11 11.45
N PRO A 102 11.96 14.56 12.14
CA PRO A 102 13.22 14.89 11.48
C PRO A 102 14.02 13.62 11.15
N ILE A 103 14.99 13.79 10.27
CA ILE A 103 15.76 12.71 9.63
C ILE A 103 16.60 11.90 10.61
N ASN A 104 17.13 12.58 11.62
CA ASN A 104 18.07 12.02 12.59
C ASN A 104 17.40 11.62 13.90
N ASP A 105 16.08 11.73 14.00
CA ASP A 105 15.38 11.26 15.18
C ASP A 105 15.23 9.73 15.09
N HIS A 106 16.27 9.05 15.58
CA HIS A 106 16.32 7.61 15.76
C HIS A 106 15.15 7.07 16.64
N TYR A 107 14.41 7.95 17.33
CA TYR A 107 13.32 7.62 18.26
C TYR A 107 11.91 8.06 17.82
N ALA A 108 11.71 8.80 16.73
CA ALA A 108 10.48 9.57 16.51
C ALA A 108 9.14 8.80 16.53
N ARG A 109 9.13 7.49 16.21
CA ARG A 109 8.30 6.43 16.84
C ARG A 109 8.62 5.07 16.23
N THR A 110 9.93 4.83 16.25
CA THR A 110 10.73 3.72 15.74
C THR A 110 10.67 3.51 14.22
N GLN A 111 11.82 3.70 13.55
CA GLN A 111 12.05 3.13 12.23
C GLN A 111 11.74 1.61 12.20
N SER A 112 11.79 0.92 13.35
CA SER A 112 11.31 -0.45 13.45
C SER A 112 9.82 -0.55 13.13
N ASN A 113 8.94 0.30 13.68
CA ASN A 113 7.51 0.33 13.31
C ASN A 113 7.30 0.60 11.82
N LEU A 114 8.10 1.47 11.19
CA LEU A 114 8.01 1.72 9.75
C LEU A 114 8.32 0.47 8.90
N ARG A 115 9.11 -0.46 9.43
CA ARG A 115 9.42 -1.75 8.78
C ARG A 115 8.45 -2.87 9.19
N ARG A 116 7.59 -2.64 10.18
CA ARG A 116 6.49 -3.53 10.56
C ARG A 116 5.22 -3.12 9.82
N PRO A 117 4.35 -4.07 9.43
CA PRO A 117 3.03 -3.72 8.93
C PRO A 117 2.28 -2.82 9.91
N HIS A 118 1.93 -1.61 9.49
CA HIS A 118 1.22 -0.66 10.31
C HIS A 118 0.16 0.09 9.50
N ARG A 119 -0.84 0.63 10.21
CA ARG A 119 -1.90 1.47 9.67
C ARG A 119 -1.98 2.74 10.50
N ALA A 120 -1.87 3.90 9.86
CA ALA A 120 -2.03 5.19 10.51
C ALA A 120 -3.41 5.78 10.25
N SER A 121 -4.05 6.36 11.27
CA SER A 121 -5.33 7.06 11.14
C SER A 121 -5.19 8.51 10.63
N PHE A 122 -4.04 8.84 10.05
CA PHE A 122 -3.63 10.17 9.59
C PHE A 122 -2.83 10.05 8.30
N TYR A 123 -2.65 11.16 7.59
CA TYR A 123 -1.87 11.20 6.36
C TYR A 123 -0.38 11.26 6.66
N LEU A 124 0.40 10.64 5.78
CA LEU A 124 1.85 10.57 5.87
C LEU A 124 2.46 11.09 4.57
N ILE A 125 3.42 12.00 4.70
CA ILE A 125 4.27 12.43 3.59
C ILE A 125 5.72 12.14 3.98
N PHE A 126 6.40 11.35 3.17
CA PHE A 126 7.80 11.01 3.37
C PHE A 126 8.66 11.72 2.33
N TRP A 127 9.68 12.43 2.76
CA TRP A 127 10.79 12.86 1.93
C TRP A 127 11.97 11.92 2.12
N PHE A 128 12.22 11.05 1.14
CA PHE A 128 13.41 10.20 1.13
C PHE A 128 14.59 11.02 0.64
N LYS A 129 15.59 11.27 1.50
CA LYS A 129 16.84 11.92 1.08
C LYS A 129 17.80 10.92 0.49
N ASN A 130 17.99 9.80 1.17
CA ASN A 130 18.92 8.74 0.78
C ASN A 130 18.30 7.35 0.91
N GLY A 131 18.87 6.40 0.16
CA GLY A 131 18.45 5.01 0.13
C GLY A 131 17.44 4.70 -0.99
N THR A 132 17.26 3.41 -1.25
CA THR A 132 16.33 2.88 -2.26
C THR A 132 15.43 1.79 -1.66
N PRO A 133 14.67 2.09 -0.60
CA PRO A 133 13.79 1.10 0.00
C PRO A 133 12.62 0.75 -0.94
N ILE A 134 12.08 -0.43 -0.74
CA ILE A 134 10.80 -0.86 -1.29
C ILE A 134 9.76 -0.56 -0.23
N HIS A 135 8.81 0.30 -0.58
CA HIS A 135 7.66 0.61 0.26
C HIS A 135 6.47 -0.23 -0.18
N THR A 136 5.91 -1.02 0.73
CA THR A 136 4.69 -1.77 0.46
C THR A 136 3.51 -0.98 0.99
N VAL A 137 2.52 -0.70 0.14
CA VAL A 137 1.24 -0.08 0.52
C VAL A 137 0.12 -0.94 -0.02
N ASP A 138 -0.68 -1.55 0.86
CA ASP A 138 -1.81 -2.40 0.49
C ASP A 138 -1.51 -3.44 -0.59
N PHE A 139 -0.42 -4.17 -0.40
CA PHE A 139 0.09 -5.21 -1.30
C PHE A 139 0.69 -4.70 -2.62
N HIS A 140 0.76 -3.37 -2.85
CA HIS A 140 1.47 -2.77 -3.96
C HIS A 140 2.90 -2.43 -3.54
N LEU A 141 3.86 -2.81 -4.39
CA LEU A 141 5.27 -2.50 -4.17
C LEU A 141 5.62 -1.19 -4.88
N ILE A 142 6.15 -0.24 -4.12
CA ILE A 142 6.61 1.05 -4.62
C ILE A 142 8.13 1.09 -4.48
N HIS A 143 8.83 1.18 -5.61
CA HIS A 143 10.28 1.31 -5.64
C HIS A 143 10.67 2.77 -5.46
N LEU A 144 11.37 3.07 -4.37
CA LEU A 144 11.77 4.43 -4.03
C LEU A 144 13.15 4.77 -4.59
N GLN A 145 13.31 6.03 -4.93
CA GLN A 145 14.57 6.62 -5.36
C GLN A 145 14.99 7.69 -4.35
N PRO A 146 16.30 7.96 -4.21
CA PRO A 146 16.77 9.08 -3.41
C PRO A 146 16.14 10.39 -3.88
N ASP A 147 16.01 11.33 -2.96
CA ASP A 147 15.47 12.67 -3.17
C ASP A 147 14.07 12.65 -3.81
N SER A 148 13.13 11.94 -3.18
CA SER A 148 11.75 11.83 -3.66
C SER A 148 10.72 11.91 -2.54
N PHE A 149 9.53 12.41 -2.89
CA PHE A 149 8.37 12.42 -2.02
C PHE A 149 7.45 11.24 -2.27
N ILE A 150 6.91 10.68 -1.18
CA ILE A 150 5.83 9.69 -1.19
C ILE A 150 4.70 10.19 -0.31
N PHE A 151 3.48 10.01 -0.82
CA PHE A 151 2.24 10.38 -0.18
C PHE A 151 1.50 9.09 0.17
N VAL A 152 1.10 8.96 1.44
CA VAL A 152 0.37 7.79 1.91
C VAL A 152 -0.89 8.28 2.60
N ARG A 153 -2.01 7.79 2.11
CA ARG A 153 -3.32 8.09 2.67
C ARG A 153 -3.49 7.48 4.06
N LYS A 154 -4.36 8.09 4.85
CA LYS A 154 -4.83 7.48 6.09
C LYS A 154 -5.46 6.11 5.85
N ASP A 155 -5.35 5.23 6.83
CA ASP A 155 -5.86 3.86 6.87
C ASP A 155 -5.24 2.86 5.88
N ALA A 156 -4.24 3.27 5.11
CA ALA A 156 -3.41 2.37 4.33
C ALA A 156 -2.58 1.45 5.25
N VAL A 157 -2.51 0.16 4.91
CA VAL A 157 -1.54 -0.73 5.57
C VAL A 157 -0.22 -0.62 4.81
N GLN A 158 0.83 -0.25 5.52
CA GLN A 158 2.11 0.05 4.91
C GLN A 158 3.30 -0.47 5.72
N PHE A 159 4.43 -0.69 5.05
CA PHE A 159 5.72 -0.98 5.67
C PHE A 159 6.86 -0.91 4.63
N PHE A 160 8.06 -0.59 5.08
CA PHE A 160 9.28 -0.68 4.27
C PHE A 160 9.93 -2.05 4.39
N ASP A 161 10.72 -2.42 3.38
CA ASP A 161 11.56 -3.61 3.47
C ASP A 161 12.53 -3.55 4.67
N GLN A 162 13.09 -4.71 5.04
CA GLN A 162 13.99 -4.85 6.19
C GLN A 162 15.47 -4.67 5.83
N GLN A 163 15.82 -4.66 4.53
CA GLN A 163 17.20 -4.82 4.08
C GLN A 163 17.87 -3.49 3.71
N ASN A 164 17.10 -2.55 3.16
CA ASN A 164 17.62 -1.28 2.72
C ASN A 164 17.63 -0.27 3.87
N THR A 165 18.75 0.42 4.05
CA THR A 165 18.85 1.62 4.88
C THR A 165 18.33 2.81 4.10
N PHE A 166 17.66 3.74 4.79
CA PHE A 166 17.13 4.95 4.18
C PHE A 166 17.08 6.07 5.21
N GLU A 167 17.13 7.29 4.70
CA GLU A 167 17.02 8.51 5.49
C GLU A 167 15.78 9.27 5.03
N THR A 168 14.85 9.53 5.95
CA THR A 168 13.57 10.15 5.65
C THR A 168 13.25 11.27 6.60
N SER A 169 12.71 12.37 6.09
CA SER A 169 11.95 13.32 6.89
C SER A 169 10.47 13.05 6.66
N THR A 170 9.67 13.01 7.72
CA THR A 170 8.26 12.64 7.63
C THR A 170 7.39 13.77 8.15
N LEU A 171 6.29 14.05 7.45
CA LEU A 171 5.24 14.95 7.88
C LEU A 171 3.97 14.13 8.12
N LEU A 172 3.39 14.30 9.31
CA LEU A 172 2.12 13.70 9.71
C LEU A 172 1.06 14.80 9.76
N PHE A 173 -0.15 14.55 9.27
CA PHE A 173 -1.26 15.47 9.49
C PHE A 173 -2.62 14.78 9.50
N THR A 174 -3.55 15.36 10.24
CA THR A 174 -4.93 14.89 10.40
C THR A 174 -5.91 15.65 9.51
N ASP A 175 -7.09 15.08 9.24
CA ASP A 175 -8.17 15.81 8.57
C ASP A 175 -8.58 17.05 9.39
N THR A 176 -8.61 16.95 10.72
CA THR A 176 -8.96 18.06 11.62
C THR A 176 -8.00 19.23 11.51
N PHE A 177 -6.71 18.97 11.27
CA PHE A 177 -5.73 20.03 11.04
C PHE A 177 -5.82 20.64 9.64
N PHE A 178 -6.00 19.82 8.60
CA PHE A 178 -5.98 20.34 7.23
C PHE A 178 -7.32 20.97 6.84
N CYS A 179 -8.42 20.29 7.11
CA CYS A 179 -9.74 20.63 6.60
C CYS A 179 -10.42 21.70 7.45
N GLU A 180 -10.34 22.95 7.00
CA GLU A 180 -11.04 24.09 7.62
C GLU A 180 -12.43 24.28 7.00
N THR A 181 -12.58 23.81 5.75
CA THR A 181 -13.80 23.91 4.95
C THR A 181 -14.12 22.58 4.28
N GLU A 182 -15.36 22.43 3.82
CA GLU A 182 -15.78 21.32 2.94
C GLU A 182 -14.94 21.23 1.67
N GLN A 183 -14.44 22.37 1.17
CA GLN A 183 -13.58 22.39 -0.02
C GLN A 183 -12.21 21.75 0.26
N ASP A 184 -11.66 21.92 1.46
CA ASP A 184 -10.39 21.29 1.86
C ASP A 184 -10.56 19.78 2.01
N HIS A 185 -11.68 19.35 2.60
CA HIS A 185 -12.02 17.93 2.71
C HIS A 185 -12.13 17.28 1.32
N ARG A 186 -12.88 17.90 0.41
CA ARG A 186 -12.98 17.46 -0.99
C ARG A 186 -11.63 17.44 -1.70
N PHE A 187 -10.78 18.42 -1.45
CA PHE A 187 -9.44 18.48 -2.03
C PHE A 187 -8.62 17.24 -1.65
N LEU A 188 -8.51 16.90 -0.37
CA LEU A 188 -7.73 15.72 0.05
C LEU A 188 -8.26 14.41 -0.55
N GLN A 189 -9.58 14.26 -0.64
CA GLN A 189 -10.19 13.02 -1.11
C GLN A 189 -10.08 12.80 -2.61
N SER A 190 -10.18 13.90 -3.36
CA SER A 190 -10.02 13.92 -4.81
C SER A 190 -8.57 13.90 -5.25
N SER A 191 -7.64 14.27 -4.36
CA SER A 191 -6.24 14.37 -4.66
C SER A 191 -5.67 13.03 -5.16
N PRO A 192 -5.02 13.00 -6.35
CA PRO A 192 -4.33 11.82 -6.84
C PRO A 192 -3.12 11.42 -5.97
N LEU A 193 -2.69 12.28 -5.05
CA LEU A 193 -1.62 11.98 -4.09
C LEU A 193 -2.05 10.94 -3.06
N PHE A 194 -3.33 10.92 -2.68
CA PHE A 194 -3.86 10.06 -1.62
C PHE A 194 -4.92 9.06 -2.11
N ASN A 195 -5.10 8.94 -3.44
CA ASN A 195 -6.14 8.11 -4.02
C ASN A 195 -5.58 6.84 -4.67
N ASP A 196 -5.95 5.66 -4.17
CA ASP A 196 -5.50 4.35 -4.69
C ASP A 196 -6.00 4.03 -6.10
N PHE A 197 -7.11 4.64 -6.49
CA PHE A 197 -7.82 4.28 -7.70
C PHE A 197 -7.18 4.87 -8.96
N THR A 198 -6.33 5.89 -8.84
CA THR A 198 -5.73 6.59 -9.98
C THR A 198 -4.40 6.01 -10.45
N ALA A 199 -3.98 4.84 -9.94
CA ALA A 199 -2.77 4.11 -10.36
C ALA A 199 -1.44 4.90 -10.33
N ASN A 200 -1.42 6.08 -9.68
CA ASN A 200 -0.32 7.05 -9.78
C ASN A 200 0.45 7.27 -8.46
N GLN A 201 0.47 6.27 -7.57
CA GLN A 201 1.13 6.33 -6.24
C GLN A 201 2.67 6.16 -6.29
N GLY A 202 3.29 6.50 -7.41
CA GLY A 202 4.73 6.43 -7.54
C GLY A 202 5.42 7.58 -6.79
N PRO A 203 6.71 7.44 -6.44
CA PRO A 203 7.47 8.56 -5.88
C PRO A 203 7.46 9.74 -6.85
N ILE A 204 7.43 10.94 -6.28
CA ILE A 204 7.65 12.20 -6.97
C ILE A 204 9.12 12.57 -6.77
N PRO A 205 10.01 12.25 -7.73
CA PRO A 205 11.41 12.66 -7.65
C PRO A 205 11.54 14.17 -7.67
N ILE A 206 12.49 14.68 -6.90
CA ILE A 206 12.89 16.08 -6.91
C ILE A 206 13.89 16.25 -8.06
N MET A 207 13.43 16.74 -9.21
CA MET A 207 14.31 17.06 -10.33
C MET A 207 14.79 18.52 -10.22
N GLY A 208 15.89 18.75 -9.50
CA GLY A 208 16.56 20.07 -9.43
C GLY A 208 16.09 21.00 -8.31
N THR A 209 16.13 22.33 -8.54
CA THR A 209 15.66 23.36 -7.59
C THR A 209 14.14 23.35 -7.55
N ASN A 210 13.59 22.53 -6.66
CA ASN A 210 12.18 22.24 -6.65
C ASN A 210 11.48 23.06 -5.58
N ARG A 211 10.49 23.85 -5.99
CA ARG A 211 9.59 24.59 -5.09
C ARG A 211 9.00 23.70 -4.00
N LEU A 212 8.81 22.40 -4.28
CA LEU A 212 8.42 21.42 -3.26
C LEU A 212 9.40 21.33 -2.10
N ARG A 213 10.70 21.30 -2.39
CA ARG A 213 11.74 21.27 -1.35
C ARG A 213 11.70 22.57 -0.55
N ASP A 214 11.55 23.71 -1.21
CA ASP A 214 11.53 25.01 -0.54
C ASP A 214 10.32 25.13 0.41
N ILE A 215 9.13 24.76 -0.06
CA ILE A 215 7.91 24.76 0.76
C ILE A 215 8.05 23.77 1.94
N TRP A 216 8.65 22.60 1.71
CA TRP A 216 8.95 21.66 2.80
C TRP A 216 9.84 22.29 3.87
N LEU A 217 10.94 22.94 3.47
CA LEU A 217 11.85 23.60 4.39
C LEU A 217 11.17 24.77 5.12
N TRP A 218 10.28 25.52 4.47
CA TRP A 218 9.48 26.56 5.12
C TRP A 218 8.53 25.98 6.17
N MET A 219 7.88 24.84 5.90
CA MET A 219 7.05 24.17 6.90
C MET A 219 7.88 23.70 8.11
N GLN A 220 9.09 23.18 7.89
CA GLN A 220 9.99 22.78 8.98
C GLN A 220 10.46 23.97 9.82
N GLN A 221 10.75 25.10 9.18
CA GLN A 221 11.12 26.33 9.88
C GLN A 221 9.96 26.86 10.72
N GLU A 222 8.75 26.86 10.15
CA GLU A 222 7.53 27.30 10.83
C GLU A 222 7.22 26.42 12.05
N GLU A 223 7.43 25.10 11.97
CA GLU A 223 7.25 24.16 13.09
C GLU A 223 8.12 24.50 14.32
N HIS A 224 9.31 25.07 14.10
CA HIS A 224 10.21 25.50 15.17
C HIS A 224 9.95 26.94 15.66
N HIS A 225 9.02 27.67 15.02
CA HIS A 225 8.66 29.01 15.44
C HIS A 225 7.85 28.97 16.75
N LEU A 226 7.98 30.01 17.57
CA LEU A 226 7.17 30.12 18.78
C LEU A 226 5.70 30.20 18.39
N ALA A 227 4.88 29.34 18.99
CA ALA A 227 3.46 29.25 18.69
C ALA A 227 2.78 30.59 18.97
N ASP A 228 2.23 31.19 17.92
CA ASP A 228 1.39 32.38 17.95
C ASP A 228 0.06 32.13 17.24
N THR A 229 -0.75 33.16 17.06
CA THR A 229 -2.05 33.06 16.39
C THR A 229 -1.94 32.76 14.88
N PHE A 230 -0.76 32.92 14.28
CA PHE A 230 -0.52 32.76 12.84
C PHE A 230 0.08 31.40 12.50
N HIS A 231 0.76 30.76 13.45
CA HIS A 231 1.48 29.51 13.29
C HIS A 231 0.66 28.39 12.61
N ALA A 232 -0.48 28.01 13.18
CA ALA A 232 -1.32 26.94 12.64
C ALA A 232 -1.94 27.28 11.27
N PRO A 233 -2.51 28.49 11.05
CA PRO A 233 -2.92 28.93 9.72
C PRO A 233 -1.80 28.90 8.68
N MET A 234 -0.58 29.32 9.05
CA MET A 234 0.57 29.39 8.16
C MET A 234 1.05 28.00 7.74
N LEU A 235 1.23 27.08 8.70
CA LEU A 235 1.51 25.67 8.42
C LEU A 235 0.44 25.05 7.50
N ARG A 236 -0.83 25.33 7.74
CA ARG A 236 -1.93 24.82 6.90
C ARG A 236 -1.83 25.35 5.47
N LYS A 237 -1.55 26.64 5.28
CA LYS A 237 -1.40 27.24 3.93
C LYS A 237 -0.14 26.74 3.22
N TYR A 238 0.94 26.50 3.94
CA TYR A 238 2.13 25.86 3.40
C TYR A 238 1.86 24.42 2.97
N LEU A 239 1.21 23.62 3.81
CA LEU A 239 0.81 22.26 3.46
C LEU A 239 -0.11 22.24 2.24
N TYR A 240 -1.11 23.13 2.16
CA TYR A 240 -1.99 23.23 1.00
C TYR A 240 -1.21 23.55 -0.28
N SER A 241 -0.29 24.51 -0.21
CA SER A 241 0.57 24.90 -1.33
C SER A 241 1.53 23.78 -1.74
N PHE A 242 2.05 23.02 -0.77
CA PHE A 242 2.89 21.85 -0.98
C PHE A 242 2.13 20.76 -1.76
N LEU A 243 0.89 20.44 -1.33
CA LEU A 243 0.06 19.44 -2.00
C LEU A 243 -0.29 19.85 -3.44
N LEU A 244 -0.62 21.12 -3.67
CA LEU A 244 -0.87 21.62 -5.03
C LEU A 244 0.37 21.54 -5.93
N GLU A 245 1.54 21.88 -5.40
CA GLU A 245 2.79 21.78 -6.17
C GLU A 245 3.14 20.30 -6.43
N ALA A 246 2.84 19.40 -5.50
CA ALA A 246 3.07 17.98 -5.67
C ALA A 246 2.18 17.38 -6.76
N GLU A 247 0.88 17.72 -6.78
CA GLU A 247 -0.01 17.33 -7.88
C GLU A 247 0.48 17.88 -9.22
N ARG A 248 0.98 19.13 -9.24
CA ARG A 248 1.55 19.74 -10.45
C ARG A 248 2.76 18.97 -10.96
N GLU A 249 3.68 18.56 -10.07
CA GLU A 249 4.83 17.74 -10.44
C GLU A 249 4.43 16.35 -10.92
N GLN A 250 3.42 15.72 -10.31
CA GLN A 250 2.86 14.45 -10.77
C GLN A 250 2.37 14.57 -12.23
N LEU A 251 1.59 15.62 -12.53
CA LEU A 251 1.05 15.90 -13.86
C LEU A 251 2.17 16.15 -14.89
N LYS A 252 3.21 16.90 -14.54
CA LYS A 252 4.38 17.13 -15.42
C LYS A 252 5.09 15.83 -15.78
N GLN A 253 5.11 14.86 -14.88
CA GLN A 253 5.71 13.54 -15.11
C GLN A 253 4.79 12.60 -15.89
N GLY A 254 3.65 13.08 -16.41
CA GLY A 254 2.64 12.26 -17.09
C GLY A 254 1.92 11.30 -16.14
N LYS A 255 2.09 11.47 -14.82
CA LYS A 255 1.46 10.66 -13.78
C LYS A 255 0.23 11.43 -13.29
N GLY A 256 -0.95 11.11 -13.79
CA GLY A 256 -2.21 11.67 -13.30
C GLY A 256 -3.07 12.28 -14.38
N THR A 257 -4.38 12.17 -14.19
CA THR A 257 -5.40 12.90 -14.93
C THR A 257 -6.20 13.70 -13.93
N ARG A 258 -6.32 15.01 -14.13
CA ARG A 258 -7.16 15.85 -13.27
C ARG A 258 -8.61 15.69 -13.73
N MET A 259 -9.30 14.71 -13.17
CA MET A 259 -10.73 14.54 -13.36
C MET A 259 -11.47 15.68 -12.66
N LYS A 260 -12.44 16.27 -13.34
CA LYS A 260 -13.26 17.37 -12.83
C LYS A 260 -14.70 17.23 -13.32
N GLY A 261 -15.60 17.93 -12.62
CA GLY A 261 -17.00 18.08 -13.03
C GLY A 261 -17.96 17.23 -12.19
N PRO A 262 -19.27 17.33 -12.46
CA PRO A 262 -20.31 16.78 -11.58
C PRO A 262 -20.19 15.27 -11.32
N ASN A 263 -19.87 14.49 -12.36
CA ASN A 263 -19.69 13.04 -12.21
C ASN A 263 -18.52 12.70 -11.28
N PHE A 264 -17.46 13.50 -11.30
CA PHE A 264 -16.33 13.32 -10.41
C PHE A 264 -16.73 13.64 -8.96
N GLU A 265 -17.49 14.71 -8.73
CA GLU A 265 -18.01 15.05 -7.40
C GLU A 265 -18.88 13.94 -6.81
N TYR A 266 -19.82 13.39 -7.59
CA TYR A 266 -20.63 12.25 -7.16
C TYR A 266 -19.79 11.00 -6.87
N PHE A 267 -18.72 10.79 -7.63
CA PHE A 267 -17.81 9.67 -7.39
C PHE A 267 -17.00 9.82 -6.11
N ILE A 268 -16.54 11.03 -5.79
CA ILE A 268 -15.84 11.30 -4.52
C ILE A 268 -16.80 11.09 -3.34
N ASN A 269 -18.01 11.63 -3.39
CA ASN A 269 -19.00 11.40 -2.34
C ASN A 269 -19.37 9.91 -2.21
N PHE A 270 -19.48 9.17 -3.33
CA PHE A 270 -19.68 7.72 -3.30
C PHE A 270 -18.54 7.00 -2.56
N LYS A 271 -17.30 7.40 -2.80
CA LYS A 271 -16.12 6.83 -2.15
C LYS A 271 -16.15 7.07 -0.64
N GLU A 272 -16.56 8.24 -0.18
CA GLU A 272 -16.72 8.54 1.26
C GLU A 272 -17.73 7.58 1.91
N LEU A 273 -18.92 7.49 1.33
CA LEU A 273 -19.97 6.60 1.81
C LEU A 273 -19.48 5.15 1.82
N LEU A 274 -18.74 4.74 0.78
CA LEU A 274 -18.15 3.41 0.69
C LEU A 274 -17.14 3.16 1.81
N GLU A 275 -16.23 4.08 2.11
CA GLU A 275 -15.30 3.94 3.24
C GLU A 275 -16.02 3.87 4.59
N GLN A 276 -17.09 4.63 4.76
CA GLN A 276 -17.87 4.67 6.00
C GLN A 276 -18.73 3.41 6.20
N TYR A 277 -19.36 2.92 5.13
CA TYR A 277 -20.43 1.92 5.24
C TYR A 277 -20.12 0.57 4.60
N PHE A 278 -18.94 0.34 3.98
CA PHE A 278 -18.66 -0.94 3.29
C PHE A 278 -18.82 -2.18 4.18
N ARG A 279 -18.71 -2.04 5.51
CA ARG A 279 -18.91 -3.15 6.46
C ARG A 279 -20.38 -3.45 6.68
N THR A 280 -21.21 -2.43 6.89
CA THR A 280 -22.62 -2.58 7.26
C THR A 280 -23.54 -2.65 6.04
N GLU A 281 -23.23 -1.93 4.96
CA GLU A 281 -24.10 -1.76 3.81
C GLU A 281 -23.53 -2.43 2.55
N LYS A 282 -24.22 -3.48 2.08
CA LYS A 282 -23.79 -4.29 0.92
C LYS A 282 -24.57 -3.99 -0.36
N GLY A 283 -25.69 -3.28 -0.26
CA GLY A 283 -26.60 -2.96 -1.36
C GLY A 283 -26.25 -1.64 -2.03
N ILE A 284 -26.24 -1.61 -3.37
CA ILE A 284 -25.93 -0.38 -4.13
C ILE A 284 -27.06 0.66 -4.06
N ALA A 285 -28.29 0.23 -3.79
CA ALA A 285 -29.43 1.13 -3.57
C ALA A 285 -29.14 2.12 -2.43
N PHE A 286 -28.64 1.64 -1.28
CA PHE A 286 -28.25 2.49 -0.16
C PHE A 286 -27.35 3.65 -0.58
N TYR A 287 -26.25 3.36 -1.28
CA TYR A 287 -25.30 4.37 -1.72
C TYR A 287 -25.91 5.35 -2.73
N ALA A 288 -26.77 4.87 -3.62
CA ALA A 288 -27.44 5.72 -4.60
C ALA A 288 -28.45 6.67 -3.92
N ASP A 289 -29.20 6.15 -2.95
CA ASP A 289 -30.18 6.91 -2.17
C ASP A 289 -29.50 8.00 -1.32
N GLN A 290 -28.37 7.67 -0.67
CA GLN A 290 -27.56 8.65 0.09
C GLN A 290 -27.00 9.78 -0.80
N LEU A 291 -26.80 9.50 -2.09
CA LEU A 291 -26.33 10.49 -3.07
C LEU A 291 -27.47 11.20 -3.82
N PHE A 292 -28.74 10.88 -3.50
CA PHE A 292 -29.92 11.40 -4.18
C PHE A 292 -29.91 11.16 -5.71
N ILE A 293 -29.36 10.02 -6.15
CA ILE A 293 -29.32 9.60 -7.56
C ILE A 293 -29.83 8.17 -7.72
N SER A 294 -30.24 7.80 -8.93
CA SER A 294 -30.57 6.41 -9.20
C SER A 294 -29.33 5.51 -9.24
N ALA A 295 -29.48 4.23 -8.89
CA ALA A 295 -28.40 3.24 -9.00
C ALA A 295 -27.84 3.11 -10.43
N LYS A 296 -28.67 3.38 -11.45
CA LYS A 296 -28.27 3.44 -12.86
C LYS A 296 -27.29 4.60 -13.12
N VAL A 297 -27.58 5.79 -12.57
CA VAL A 297 -26.71 6.96 -12.67
C VAL A 297 -25.40 6.71 -11.92
N LEU A 298 -25.46 6.16 -10.70
CA LEU A 298 -24.26 5.81 -9.95
C LEU A 298 -23.38 4.81 -10.73
N THR A 299 -23.99 3.81 -11.37
CA THR A 299 -23.26 2.84 -12.20
C THR A 299 -22.60 3.48 -13.41
N HIS A 300 -23.29 4.42 -14.07
CA HIS A 300 -22.72 5.17 -15.17
C HIS A 300 -21.50 6.00 -14.72
N ILE A 301 -21.61 6.70 -13.59
CA ILE A 301 -20.55 7.51 -13.01
C ILE A 301 -19.31 6.65 -12.70
N THR A 302 -19.48 5.53 -11.98
CA THR A 302 -18.34 4.68 -11.64
C THR A 302 -17.68 4.05 -12.88
N HIS A 303 -18.46 3.79 -13.94
CA HIS A 303 -17.90 3.30 -15.20
C HIS A 303 -17.05 4.35 -15.91
N ILE A 304 -17.50 5.62 -15.98
CA ILE A 304 -16.70 6.70 -16.57
C ILE A 304 -15.42 6.91 -15.75
N MET A 305 -15.54 6.89 -14.42
CA MET A 305 -14.42 7.21 -13.54
C MET A 305 -13.38 6.09 -13.45
N MET A 306 -13.85 4.83 -13.39
CA MET A 306 -13.02 3.68 -13.00
C MET A 306 -13.11 2.49 -13.95
N GLY A 307 -13.98 2.53 -14.96
CA GLY A 307 -14.28 1.38 -15.80
C GLY A 307 -15.00 0.24 -15.05
N LYS A 308 -15.54 0.51 -13.86
CA LYS A 308 -16.11 -0.50 -12.95
C LYS A 308 -17.50 -0.09 -12.48
N THR A 309 -18.31 -1.10 -12.13
CA THR A 309 -19.59 -0.91 -11.46
C THR A 309 -19.40 -0.53 -9.99
N PRO A 310 -20.39 0.08 -9.32
CA PRO A 310 -20.32 0.43 -7.91
C PRO A 310 -20.19 -0.83 -7.04
N LYS A 311 -20.82 -1.93 -7.47
CA LYS A 311 -20.72 -3.23 -6.82
C LYS A 311 -19.31 -3.81 -6.88
N GLN A 312 -18.62 -3.69 -8.02
CA GLN A 312 -17.23 -4.11 -8.12
C GLN A 312 -16.33 -3.30 -7.19
N LEU A 313 -16.52 -1.97 -7.12
CA LEU A 313 -15.74 -1.12 -6.21
C LEU A 313 -15.98 -1.48 -4.73
N LEU A 314 -17.24 -1.72 -4.35
CA LEU A 314 -17.58 -2.19 -3.00
C LEU A 314 -16.94 -3.55 -2.70
N ASP A 315 -17.05 -4.51 -3.62
CA ASP A 315 -16.47 -5.85 -3.45
C ASP A 315 -14.94 -5.80 -3.35
N GLU A 316 -14.28 -4.94 -4.15
CA GLU A 316 -12.84 -4.70 -4.06
C GLU A 316 -12.42 -4.13 -2.70
N ARG A 317 -13.18 -3.17 -2.17
CA ARG A 317 -12.91 -2.59 -0.86
C ARG A 317 -13.10 -3.58 0.29
N VAL A 318 -14.18 -4.35 0.25
CA VAL A 318 -14.47 -5.44 1.20
C VAL A 318 -13.38 -6.50 1.13
N LEU A 319 -12.96 -6.89 -0.07
CA LEU A 319 -11.89 -7.85 -0.28
C LEU A 319 -10.56 -7.34 0.26
N LEU A 320 -10.22 -6.06 0.04
CA LEU A 320 -8.99 -5.47 0.54
C LEU A 320 -8.91 -5.55 2.07
N GLU A 321 -9.98 -5.19 2.77
CA GLU A 321 -10.01 -5.28 4.23
C GLU A 321 -9.91 -6.74 4.71
N ALA A 322 -10.58 -7.67 4.01
CA ALA A 322 -10.47 -9.08 4.31
C ALA A 322 -9.04 -9.59 4.18
N LYS A 323 -8.35 -9.23 3.09
CA LYS A 323 -6.93 -9.61 2.89
C LYS A 323 -6.06 -9.06 4.01
N ARG A 324 -6.22 -7.78 4.36
CA ARG A 324 -5.44 -7.15 5.43
C ARG A 324 -5.60 -7.87 6.76
N LEU A 325 -6.85 -8.20 7.15
CA LEU A 325 -7.12 -8.94 8.38
C LEU A 325 -6.60 -10.38 8.34
N LEU A 326 -6.65 -11.05 7.18
CA LEU A 326 -6.17 -12.42 7.04
C LEU A 326 -4.65 -12.56 7.13
N VAL A 327 -3.90 -11.59 6.59
CA VAL A 327 -2.42 -11.62 6.57
C VAL A 327 -1.84 -11.16 7.89
N HIS A 328 -2.44 -10.15 8.51
CA HIS A 328 -1.80 -9.40 9.59
C HIS A 328 -2.56 -9.49 10.92
N THR A 329 -3.41 -10.50 11.10
CA THR A 329 -4.00 -10.82 12.40
C THR A 329 -4.17 -12.34 12.52
N GLU A 330 -4.16 -12.84 13.75
CA GLU A 330 -4.45 -14.26 14.04
C GLU A 330 -5.95 -14.55 14.19
N ASN A 331 -6.81 -13.54 14.01
CA ASN A 331 -8.25 -13.66 14.23
C ASN A 331 -8.85 -14.85 13.45
N PRO A 332 -9.72 -15.67 14.06
CA PRO A 332 -10.39 -16.75 13.35
C PRO A 332 -11.14 -16.24 12.11
N ILE A 333 -11.17 -17.03 11.03
CA ILE A 333 -11.87 -16.67 9.77
C ILE A 333 -13.34 -16.32 10.04
N LYS A 334 -13.98 -17.01 11.00
CA LYS A 334 -15.34 -16.71 11.45
C LYS A 334 -15.47 -15.28 12.01
N THR A 335 -14.54 -14.88 12.87
CA THR A 335 -14.52 -13.53 13.47
C THR A 335 -14.28 -12.47 12.41
N ILE A 336 -13.36 -12.71 11.47
CA ILE A 336 -13.09 -11.80 10.35
C ILE A 336 -14.32 -11.66 9.45
N SER A 337 -14.98 -12.77 9.12
CA SER A 337 -16.21 -12.78 8.33
C SER A 337 -17.27 -11.87 8.95
N HIS A 338 -17.53 -12.04 10.25
CA HIS A 338 -18.54 -11.25 10.95
C HIS A 338 -18.16 -9.77 11.04
N TYR A 339 -16.88 -9.47 11.34
CA TYR A 339 -16.38 -8.10 11.41
C TYR A 339 -16.50 -7.32 10.09
N ILE A 340 -16.39 -8.01 8.95
CA ILE A 340 -16.53 -7.40 7.62
C ILE A 340 -18.01 -7.33 7.19
N GLY A 341 -18.94 -7.79 8.02
CA GLY A 341 -20.38 -7.71 7.80
C GLY A 341 -20.94 -8.84 6.93
N PHE A 342 -20.46 -10.06 7.13
CA PHE A 342 -21.11 -11.27 6.63
C PHE A 342 -21.79 -12.01 7.79
N ASP A 343 -23.08 -12.30 7.65
CA ASP A 343 -23.85 -13.07 8.64
C ASP A 343 -23.33 -14.50 8.79
N GLU A 344 -22.97 -15.12 7.65
CA GLU A 344 -22.47 -16.49 7.60
C GLU A 344 -21.07 -16.57 7.01
N THR A 345 -20.18 -17.32 7.68
CA THR A 345 -18.82 -17.57 7.22
C THR A 345 -18.77 -18.29 5.87
N THR A 346 -19.77 -19.10 5.54
CA THR A 346 -19.87 -19.77 4.24
C THR A 346 -20.02 -18.76 3.09
N ASN A 347 -20.80 -17.70 3.29
CA ASN A 347 -20.98 -16.65 2.31
C ASN A 347 -19.71 -15.82 2.14
N PHE A 348 -19.01 -15.52 3.23
CA PHE A 348 -17.68 -14.90 3.18
C PHE A 348 -16.67 -15.77 2.42
N ASN A 349 -16.60 -17.07 2.68
CA ASN A 349 -15.69 -17.98 1.98
C ASN A 349 -15.96 -18.01 0.47
N LYS A 350 -17.23 -18.07 0.05
CA LYS A 350 -17.63 -18.01 -1.36
C LYS A 350 -17.25 -16.68 -2.00
N PHE A 351 -17.56 -15.57 -1.33
CA PHE A 351 -17.20 -14.22 -1.75
C PHE A 351 -15.68 -14.09 -1.93
N PHE A 352 -14.91 -14.42 -0.90
CA PHE A 352 -13.47 -14.27 -0.92
C PHE A 352 -12.84 -15.13 -2.02
N LYS A 353 -13.28 -16.38 -2.19
CA LYS A 353 -12.81 -17.27 -3.26
C LYS A 353 -13.15 -16.73 -4.65
N LYS A 354 -14.37 -16.21 -4.84
CA LYS A 354 -14.80 -15.60 -6.11
C LYS A 354 -13.91 -14.42 -6.50
N HIS A 355 -13.55 -13.55 -5.55
CA HIS A 355 -12.84 -12.31 -5.85
C HIS A 355 -11.31 -12.39 -5.71
N SER A 356 -10.77 -13.36 -4.96
CA SER A 356 -9.31 -13.56 -4.79
C SER A 356 -8.75 -14.77 -5.55
N GLY A 357 -9.60 -15.68 -6.02
CA GLY A 357 -9.20 -16.94 -6.65
C GLY A 357 -8.93 -18.10 -5.67
N GLN A 358 -8.85 -17.85 -4.36
CA GLN A 358 -8.51 -18.86 -3.36
C GLN A 358 -9.33 -18.72 -2.06
N THR A 359 -9.37 -19.74 -1.21
CA THR A 359 -10.12 -19.66 0.06
C THR A 359 -9.42 -18.71 1.05
N PRO A 360 -10.15 -18.13 2.02
CA PRO A 360 -9.52 -17.32 3.08
C PRO A 360 -8.40 -18.06 3.83
N ALA A 361 -8.61 -19.35 4.10
CA ALA A 361 -7.60 -20.21 4.73
C ALA A 361 -6.36 -20.36 3.84
N ALA A 362 -6.52 -20.78 2.58
CA ALA A 362 -5.39 -20.91 1.66
C ALA A 362 -4.68 -19.57 1.42
N PHE A 363 -5.43 -18.46 1.41
CA PHE A 363 -4.86 -17.13 1.33
C PHE A 363 -4.03 -16.80 2.55
N ARG A 364 -4.57 -16.98 3.75
CA ARG A 364 -3.83 -16.81 5.00
C ARG A 364 -2.58 -17.69 5.00
N ASP A 365 -2.73 -18.99 4.74
CA ASP A 365 -1.65 -19.98 4.78
C ASP A 365 -0.50 -19.60 3.85
N GLY A 366 -0.82 -19.07 2.67
CA GLY A 366 0.18 -18.57 1.73
C GLY A 366 1.08 -17.46 2.29
N PHE A 367 0.60 -16.67 3.26
CA PHE A 367 1.36 -15.62 3.95
C PHE A 367 1.78 -16.03 5.38
N SER A 368 1.47 -17.26 5.80
CA SER A 368 1.50 -17.67 7.21
C SER A 368 2.71 -18.44 7.69
N HIS A 369 3.70 -18.63 6.84
CA HIS A 369 4.87 -19.46 7.13
C HIS A 369 6.11 -18.73 6.67
#